data_AF-A0A3D4TAQ2-F1
#
_entry.id   AF-A0A3D4TAQ2-F1
#
_cell.length_a   1.000
_cell.length_b   1.000
_cell.length_c   1.000
_cell.angle_alpha   90.00
_cell.angle_beta   90.00
_cell.angle_gamma   90.00
#
_symmetry.space_group_name_H-M   'P 1'
#
loop_
_entity.id
_entity.type
_entity.pdbx_description
1 polymer ?
#
loop_
_entity_poly.entity_id
_entity_poly.type
_entity_poly.pdbx_seq_one_letter_code
_entity_poly.pdbx_strand_id
1 'polypeptide(L)'
;MTTTTKKATTKKPKTTTVRTARTTKVVRAALPKSTVEYDIYAGLQEYFGFSEFKGRQEEAIQSLLSGQDTFVIMPTGGGKSLCYQLPAMLMPGCAIIVSPLIAL
;
A
#
# COMPACT_ATOMS: atom_id res chain seq x y z
N MET A 1 -73.08 23.16 -26.19
CA MET A 1 -72.07 22.54 -25.31
C MET A 1 -71.22 21.63 -26.17
N THR A 2 -70.10 22.15 -26.67
CA THR A 2 -69.26 21.51 -27.69
C THR A 2 -68.01 20.90 -27.07
N THR A 3 -67.71 19.67 -27.48
CA THR A 3 -66.52 18.88 -27.18
C THR A 3 -65.28 19.49 -27.82
N THR A 4 -64.14 19.50 -27.12
CA THR A 4 -62.82 19.67 -27.77
C THR A 4 -61.74 18.87 -27.05
N THR A 5 -61.20 17.94 -27.83
CA THR A 5 -60.12 16.99 -27.63
C THR A 5 -58.77 17.68 -27.35
N LYS A 6 -57.96 17.17 -26.41
CA LYS A 6 -56.53 17.52 -26.32
C LYS A 6 -55.64 16.30 -26.09
N LYS A 7 -55.25 15.73 -27.24
CA LYS A 7 -53.94 15.19 -27.64
C LYS A 7 -52.95 14.75 -26.54
N ALA A 8 -52.70 13.45 -26.53
CA ALA A 8 -51.57 12.79 -25.89
C ALA A 8 -50.22 13.39 -26.35
N THR A 9 -49.30 13.56 -25.40
CA THR A 9 -47.86 13.73 -25.67
C THR A 9 -47.08 12.72 -24.83
N THR A 10 -46.51 11.75 -25.54
CA THR A 10 -45.60 10.73 -25.04
C THR A 10 -44.27 11.37 -24.66
N LYS A 11 -43.97 11.39 -23.36
CA LYS A 11 -42.69 11.85 -22.82
C LYS A 11 -41.67 10.71 -22.95
N LYS A 12 -40.74 10.81 -23.90
CA LYS A 12 -39.59 9.89 -24.06
C LYS A 12 -38.83 9.78 -22.73
N PRO A 13 -38.44 8.58 -22.27
CA PRO A 13 -37.60 8.42 -21.11
C PRO A 13 -36.21 9.01 -21.40
N LYS A 14 -35.75 9.93 -20.53
CA LYS A 14 -34.38 10.44 -20.55
C LYS A 14 -33.47 9.34 -20.00
N THR A 15 -32.80 8.63 -20.90
CA THR A 15 -31.68 7.75 -20.60
C THR A 15 -30.58 8.57 -19.92
N THR A 16 -30.55 8.53 -18.59
CA THR A 16 -29.44 9.08 -17.82
C THR A 16 -28.43 7.97 -17.68
N THR A 17 -27.43 8.01 -18.57
CA THR A 17 -26.28 7.11 -18.58
C THR A 17 -25.58 7.16 -17.23
N VAL A 18 -25.77 6.13 -16.41
CA VAL A 18 -24.96 5.88 -15.22
C VAL A 18 -23.52 5.73 -15.70
N ARG A 19 -22.65 6.67 -15.29
CA ARG A 19 -21.21 6.60 -15.57
C ARG A 19 -20.65 5.46 -14.72
N THR A 20 -20.56 4.27 -15.30
CA THR A 20 -19.91 3.11 -14.66
C THR A 20 -18.47 3.50 -14.31
N ALA A 21 -18.18 3.59 -13.02
CA ALA A 21 -16.83 3.79 -12.53
C ALA A 21 -15.96 2.65 -13.07
N ARG A 22 -14.90 2.99 -13.83
CA ARG A 22 -13.90 2.00 -14.23
C ARG A 22 -13.18 1.57 -12.96
N THR A 23 -13.52 0.39 -12.46
CA THR A 23 -12.69 -0.31 -11.49
C THR A 23 -11.43 -0.76 -12.22
N THR A 24 -10.38 0.06 -12.23
CA THR A 24 -9.04 -0.40 -12.62
C THR A 24 -8.63 -1.45 -11.60
N LYS A 25 -8.84 -2.72 -11.95
CA LYS A 25 -8.31 -3.87 -11.23
C LYS A 25 -6.78 -3.75 -11.30
N VAL A 26 -6.15 -3.26 -10.23
CA VAL A 26 -4.71 -3.31 -10.06
C VAL A 26 -4.37 -4.79 -9.98
N VAL A 27 -3.95 -5.37 -11.09
CA VAL A 27 -3.40 -6.72 -11.13
C VAL A 27 -2.07 -6.61 -10.39
N ARG A 28 -2.05 -6.99 -9.10
CA ARG A 28 -0.80 -7.19 -8.38
C ARG A 28 -0.09 -8.35 -9.09
N ALA A 29 0.87 -8.03 -9.95
CA ALA A 29 1.86 -9.00 -10.35
C ALA A 29 2.51 -9.48 -9.05
N ALA A 30 2.39 -10.78 -8.75
CA ALA A 30 3.11 -11.35 -7.63
C ALA A 30 4.59 -11.07 -7.86
N LEU A 31 5.20 -10.27 -6.99
CA LEU A 31 6.66 -10.14 -6.96
C LEU A 31 7.23 -11.55 -6.79
N PRO A 32 8.25 -11.94 -7.57
CA PRO A 32 8.89 -13.24 -7.39
C PRO A 32 9.30 -13.34 -5.92
N LYS A 33 8.81 -14.36 -5.21
CA LYS A 33 9.25 -14.61 -3.84
C LYS A 33 10.75 -14.85 -3.89
N SER A 34 11.51 -13.89 -3.38
CA SER A 34 12.96 -13.96 -3.23
C SER A 34 13.31 -15.28 -2.54
N THR A 35 14.14 -16.11 -3.19
CA THR A 35 14.75 -17.30 -2.57
C THR A 35 16.00 -16.95 -1.78
N VAL A 36 16.36 -15.68 -1.71
CA VAL A 36 17.54 -15.18 -0.99
C VAL A 36 17.15 -15.00 0.48
N GLU A 37 17.82 -15.73 1.36
CA GLU A 37 17.80 -15.45 2.80
C GLU A 37 18.69 -14.24 3.08
N TYR A 38 18.16 -13.28 3.84
CA TYR A 38 18.90 -12.08 4.24
C TYR A 38 19.38 -12.22 5.68
N ASP A 39 20.67 -11.97 5.93
CA ASP A 39 21.19 -11.85 7.29
C ASP A 39 20.87 -10.46 7.84
N ILE A 40 19.75 -10.38 8.56
CA ILE A 40 19.25 -9.14 9.13
C ILE A 40 20.11 -8.64 10.30
N TYR A 41 20.85 -9.51 11.00
CA TYR A 41 21.70 -9.11 12.12
C TYR A 41 23.02 -8.51 11.61
N ALA A 42 23.62 -9.11 10.59
CA ALA A 42 24.77 -8.54 9.91
C ALA A 42 24.44 -7.16 9.33
N GLY A 43 23.31 -7.04 8.61
CA GLY A 43 22.87 -5.76 8.05
C GLY A 43 22.54 -4.72 9.13
N LEU A 44 21.93 -5.14 10.24
CA LEU A 44 21.66 -4.25 11.37
C LEU A 44 22.96 -3.65 11.93
N GLN A 45 23.98 -4.48 12.13
CA GLN A 45 25.27 -4.06 12.63
C GLN A 45 26.02 -3.20 11.61
N GLU A 46 26.02 -3.59 10.32
CA GLU A 46 26.73 -2.90 9.24
C GLU A 46 26.18 -1.50 8.99
N TYR A 47 24.85 -1.35 8.87
CA TYR A 47 24.23 -0.09 8.45
C TYR A 47 23.81 0.80 9.62
N PHE A 48 23.50 0.22 10.79
CA PHE A 48 22.97 0.97 11.94
C PHE A 48 23.81 0.85 13.21
N GLY A 49 24.80 -0.05 13.26
CA GLY A 49 25.67 -0.23 14.43
C GLY A 49 24.96 -0.80 15.65
N PHE A 50 23.80 -1.45 15.48
CA PHE A 50 23.08 -2.10 16.57
C PHE A 50 23.33 -3.61 16.60
N SER A 51 23.44 -4.16 17.80
CA SER A 51 23.62 -5.60 18.02
C SER A 51 22.31 -6.36 18.18
N GLU A 52 21.20 -5.68 18.44
CA GLU A 52 19.90 -6.29 18.72
C GLU A 52 18.74 -5.44 18.22
N PHE A 53 17.63 -6.12 17.88
CA PHE A 53 16.36 -5.47 17.56
C PHE A 53 15.59 -5.12 18.84
N LYS A 54 14.82 -4.04 18.77
CA LYS A 54 13.93 -3.61 19.87
C LYS A 54 12.51 -4.12 19.63
N GLY A 55 11.92 -4.76 20.63
CA GLY A 55 10.53 -5.18 20.60
C GLY A 55 10.22 -6.06 19.38
N ARG A 56 9.23 -5.64 18.57
CA ARG A 56 8.74 -6.41 17.41
C ARG A 56 9.33 -5.97 16.06
N GLN A 57 10.48 -5.30 16.07
CA GLN A 57 11.15 -4.86 14.84
C GLN A 57 11.54 -6.05 13.96
N GLU A 58 12.14 -7.08 14.54
CA GLU A 58 12.57 -8.29 13.83
C GLU A 58 11.40 -8.97 13.10
N GLU A 59 10.28 -9.18 13.81
CA GLU A 59 9.06 -9.77 13.24
C GLU A 59 8.54 -8.95 12.03
N ALA A 60 8.53 -7.62 12.14
CA ALA A 60 8.08 -6.74 11.07
C ALA A 60 9.02 -6.80 9.85
N ILE A 61 10.34 -6.83 10.08
CA ILE A 61 11.37 -6.89 9.04
C ILE A 61 11.31 -8.24 8.32
N GLN A 62 11.23 -9.35 9.05
CA GLN A 62 11.07 -10.69 8.47
C GLN A 62 9.78 -10.80 7.66
N SER A 63 8.67 -10.24 8.15
CA SER A 63 7.41 -10.18 7.41
C SER A 63 7.57 -9.46 6.05
N LEU A 64 8.23 -8.31 6.03
CA LEU A 64 8.50 -7.56 4.79
C LEU A 64 9.43 -8.33 3.84
N LEU A 65 10.53 -8.91 4.35
CA LEU A 65 11.50 -9.68 3.56
C LEU A 65 10.87 -10.95 2.96
N SER A 66 9.85 -11.52 3.61
CA SER A 66 9.05 -12.64 3.07
C SER A 66 8.03 -12.22 2.01
N GLY A 67 8.00 -10.93 1.64
CA GLY A 67 7.12 -10.38 0.61
C GLY A 67 5.67 -10.20 1.06
N GLN A 68 5.41 -10.02 2.36
CA GLN A 68 4.08 -9.76 2.89
C GLN A 68 3.78 -8.26 3.00
N ASP A 69 2.50 -7.90 2.88
CA ASP A 69 2.02 -6.57 3.24
C ASP A 69 1.95 -6.48 4.78
N THR A 70 2.80 -5.65 5.38
CA THR A 70 2.94 -5.56 6.86
C THR A 70 2.41 -4.23 7.39
N PHE A 71 1.48 -4.28 8.35
CA PHE A 71 1.00 -3.09 9.08
C PHE A 71 1.65 -3.02 10.47
N VAL A 72 2.42 -1.96 10.72
CA VAL A 72 3.21 -1.81 11.95
C VAL A 72 2.67 -0.66 12.81
N ILE A 73 2.28 -0.96 14.04
CA ILE A 73 1.87 0.02 15.06
C ILE A 73 2.93 0.06 16.15
N MET A 74 3.62 1.19 16.31
CA MET A 74 4.59 1.39 17.38
C MET A 74 4.57 2.86 17.84
N PRO A 75 4.90 3.16 19.11
CA PRO A 75 4.97 4.52 19.60
C PRO A 75 6.08 5.34 18.91
N THR A 76 5.97 6.66 18.92
CA THR A 76 7.07 7.57 18.50
C THR A 76 8.34 7.24 19.29
N GLY A 77 9.50 7.26 18.63
CA GLY A 77 10.77 6.82 19.21
C GLY A 77 10.95 5.29 19.28
N GLY A 78 9.91 4.48 19.03
CA GLY A 78 9.99 3.02 19.03
C GLY A 78 10.78 2.41 17.87
N GLY A 79 11.39 3.21 16.99
CA GLY A 79 12.22 2.71 15.89
C GLY A 79 11.45 2.11 14.71
N LYS A 80 10.24 2.62 14.40
CA LYS A 80 9.46 2.23 13.21
C LYS A 80 10.23 2.35 11.91
N SER A 81 11.09 3.37 11.80
CA SER A 81 11.83 3.64 10.57
C SER A 81 12.79 2.51 10.21
N LEU A 82 13.41 1.90 11.21
CA LEU A 82 14.27 0.73 11.02
C LEU A 82 13.54 -0.41 10.30
N CYS A 83 12.24 -0.60 10.60
CA CYS A 83 11.44 -1.68 10.04
C CYS A 83 11.33 -1.64 8.52
N TYR A 84 11.43 -0.47 7.88
CA TYR A 84 11.44 -0.36 6.41
C TYR A 84 12.82 0.01 5.85
N GLN A 85 13.68 0.67 6.63
CA GLN A 85 15.01 1.06 6.18
C GLN A 85 15.95 -0.14 6.07
N LEU A 86 15.96 -1.06 7.04
CA LEU A 86 16.85 -2.23 6.96
C LEU A 86 16.48 -3.14 5.77
N PRO A 87 15.20 -3.51 5.53
CA PRO A 87 14.84 -4.22 4.30
C PRO A 87 15.24 -3.48 3.02
N ALA A 88 15.12 -2.15 2.99
CA ALA A 88 15.50 -1.34 1.84
C ALA A 88 17.00 -1.43 1.49
N MET A 89 17.87 -1.62 2.50
CA MET A 89 19.31 -1.79 2.30
C MET A 89 19.69 -3.21 1.89
N LEU A 90 18.91 -4.22 2.32
CA LEU A 90 19.18 -5.62 2.06
C LEU A 90 18.64 -6.08 0.71
N MET A 91 17.47 -5.60 0.30
CA MET A 91 16.81 -6.03 -0.92
C MET A 91 17.39 -5.35 -2.16
N PRO A 92 17.48 -6.04 -3.31
CA PRO A 92 17.84 -5.39 -4.55
C PRO A 92 16.75 -4.40 -4.98
N GLY A 93 17.17 -3.27 -5.56
CA GLY A 93 16.26 -2.26 -6.12
C GLY A 93 16.24 -0.96 -5.32
N CYS A 94 15.12 -0.25 -5.38
CA CYS A 94 14.94 1.05 -4.73
C CYS A 94 13.66 1.02 -3.88
N ALA A 95 13.78 1.36 -2.59
CA ALA A 95 12.64 1.49 -1.71
C ALA A 95 11.99 2.88 -1.86
N ILE A 96 10.66 2.89 -2.01
CA ILE A 96 9.87 4.12 -2.08
C ILE A 96 9.22 4.37 -0.73
N ILE A 97 9.63 5.44 -0.05
CA ILE A 97 9.09 5.84 1.26
C ILE A 97 8.25 7.09 1.06
N VAL A 98 6.97 7.01 1.47
CA VAL A 98 6.03 8.13 1.37
C VAL A 98 5.82 8.73 2.75
N SER A 99 6.30 9.96 2.95
CA SER A 99 6.05 10.76 4.14
C SER A 99 5.14 11.94 3.80
N PRO A 100 4.11 12.26 4.61
CA PRO A 100 3.28 13.44 4.39
C PRO A 100 4.01 14.75 4.69
N LEU A 101 5.13 14.71 5.41
CA LEU A 101 5.87 15.89 5.86
C LEU A 101 7.30 15.86 5.30
N ILE A 102 7.75 16.99 4.75
CA ILE A 102 9.11 17.17 4.22
C ILE A 102 10.16 17.18 5.34
N ALA A 103 9.78 17.61 6.54
CA ALA A 103 10.69 17.80 7.68
C ALA A 103 10.80 16.59 8.62
N LEU A 104 10.29 15.41 8.22
CA LEU A 104 10.26 14.21 9.06
C LEU A 104 11.59 13.43 8.98
#